data_AF-A0A8K0CKD1-F1
#
_entry.id   AF-A0A8K0CKD1-F1
#
_cell.length_a   1.000
_cell.length_b   1.000
_cell.length_c   1.000
_cell.angle_alpha   90.00
_cell.angle_beta   90.00
_cell.angle_gamma   90.00
#
_symmetry.space_group_name_H-M   'P 1'
#
loop_
_entity.id
_entity.type
_entity.pdbx_description
1 polymer ?
#
loop_
_entity_poly.entity_id
_entity_poly.type
_entity_poly.pdbx_seq_one_letter_code
_entity_poly.pdbx_strand_id
1 'polypeptide(L)' 'TAEPPQNMACAVPLAIRNAVNSARMEADPKAGDWLRFNGPSTVEQTFQESLHDYKQYTM' A
#
# COMPACT_ATOMS: atom_id res chain seq x y z
N THR A 1 -9.44 27.34 -12.57
CA THR A 1 -9.12 26.89 -11.21
C THR A 1 -8.98 25.38 -11.23
N ALA A 2 -7.79 24.84 -11.54
CA ALA A 2 -7.59 23.40 -11.80
C ALA A 2 -6.66 22.71 -10.76
N GLU A 3 -5.90 23.48 -9.99
CA GLU A 3 -4.92 22.98 -9.02
C GLU A 3 -5.56 22.40 -7.74
N PRO A 4 -6.65 22.96 -7.16
CA PRO A 4 -7.24 22.40 -5.95
C PRO A 4 -7.79 20.96 -6.11
N PRO A 5 -8.48 20.60 -7.23
CA PRO A 5 -8.88 19.23 -7.50
C PRO A 5 -7.71 18.25 -7.66
N GLN A 6 -6.58 18.70 -8.23
CA GLN A 6 -5.41 17.85 -8.43
C GLN A 6 -4.77 17.44 -7.09
N ASN A 7 -4.81 18.32 -6.09
CA ASN A 7 -4.36 17.97 -4.75
C ASN A 7 -5.22 16.84 -4.13
N MET A 8 -6.52 16.78 -4.41
CA MET A 8 -7.39 15.71 -3.89
C MET A 8 -7.04 14.31 -4.41
N ALA A 9 -6.27 14.21 -5.51
CA ALA A 9 -5.77 12.94 -6.02
C ALA A 9 -4.86 12.21 -5.02
N CYS A 10 -4.29 12.90 -4.01
CA CYS A 10 -3.53 12.26 -2.93
C CYS A 10 -4.39 11.36 -2.02
N ALA A 11 -5.72 11.48 -2.04
CA ALA A 11 -6.60 10.60 -1.28
C ALA A 11 -6.51 9.14 -1.76
N VAL A 12 -6.31 8.91 -3.07
CA VAL A 12 -6.18 7.57 -3.67
C VAL A 12 -4.95 6.81 -3.14
N PRO A 13 -3.71 7.33 -3.24
CA PRO A 13 -2.53 6.65 -2.72
C PRO A 13 -2.58 6.44 -1.19
N LEU A 14 -3.22 7.36 -0.46
CA LEU A 14 -3.44 7.20 0.98
C LEU A 14 -4.44 6.09 1.32
N ALA A 15 -5.50 5.93 0.53
CA ALA A 15 -6.45 4.83 0.69
C ALA A 15 -5.78 3.47 0.40
N ILE A 16 -4.94 3.39 -0.63
CA ILE A 16 -4.15 2.19 -0.94
C ILE A 16 -3.21 1.86 0.23
N ARG A 17 -2.52 2.86 0.80
CA ARG A 17 -1.66 2.66 1.98
C ARG A 17 -2.44 2.07 3.16
N ASN A 18 -3.64 2.57 3.44
CA ASN A 18 -4.48 2.04 4.53
C ASN A 18 -4.91 0.60 4.27
N ALA A 19 -5.28 0.26 3.03
CA ALA A 19 -5.65 -1.10 2.65
C ALA A 19 -4.47 -2.07 2.82
N VAL A 20 -3.26 -1.70 2.38
CA VAL A 20 -2.05 -2.51 2.55
C VAL A 20 -1.72 -2.68 4.03
N ASN A 21 -1.82 -1.63 4.84
CA ASN A 21 -1.55 -1.73 6.28
C ASN A 21 -2.52 -2.71 6.96
N SER A 22 -3.81 -2.64 6.61
CA SER A 22 -4.81 -3.59 7.10
C SER A 22 -4.48 -5.03 6.71
N ALA A 23 -4.09 -5.27 5.45
CA ALA A 23 -3.71 -6.60 4.98
C ALA A 23 -2.44 -7.13 5.68
N ARG A 24 -1.47 -6.25 5.96
CA ARG A 24 -0.27 -6.61 6.72
C ARG A 24 -0.58 -7.00 8.15
N MET A 25 -1.47 -6.27 8.82
CA MET A 25 -1.90 -6.61 10.19
C MET A 25 -2.62 -7.97 10.24
N GLU A 26 -3.36 -8.32 9.20
CA GLU A 26 -4.01 -9.63 9.07
C GLU A 26 -2.99 -10.75 8.83
N ALA A 27 -1.99 -10.51 7.99
CA ALA A 27 -0.95 -11.50 7.67
C ALA A 27 0.06 -11.71 8.83
N ASP A 28 0.51 -10.63 9.47
CA ASP A 28 1.42 -10.65 10.62
C ASP A 28 1.05 -9.54 11.63
N PRO A 29 0.47 -9.89 12.79
CA PRO A 29 0.13 -8.93 13.84
C PRO A 29 1.33 -8.18 14.45
N LYS A 30 2.57 -8.61 14.17
CA LYS A 30 3.81 -7.94 14.60
C LYS A 30 4.42 -7.08 13.49
N ALA A 31 3.82 -7.06 12.30
CA ALA A 31 4.23 -6.17 11.23
C ALA A 31 4.10 -4.72 11.74
N GLY A 32 5.22 -3.99 11.73
CA GLY A 32 5.24 -2.59 12.16
C GLY A 32 4.27 -1.74 11.32
N ASP A 33 3.64 -0.76 11.98
CA ASP A 33 2.63 0.15 11.43
C ASP A 33 3.20 1.10 10.34
N TRP A 34 4.53 1.15 10.19
CA TRP A 34 5.20 2.03 9.25
C TRP A 34 5.38 1.39 7.87
N LEU A 35 4.49 1.72 6.94
CA LEU A 35 4.61 1.40 5.52
C LEU A 35 5.44 2.45 4.78
N ARG A 36 6.52 2.05 4.10
CA ARG A 36 7.29 2.98 3.26
C ARG A 36 6.50 3.29 1.99
N PHE A 37 6.04 4.53 1.87
CA PHE A 37 5.30 5.03 0.71
C PHE A 37 6.10 6.12 -0.01
N ASN A 38 7.06 5.72 -0.84
CA ASN A 38 7.95 6.65 -1.52
C ASN A 38 7.48 6.88 -2.97
N GLY A 39 6.70 7.93 -3.20
CA GLY A 39 6.26 8.33 -4.54
C GLY A 39 4.90 7.72 -4.97
N PRO A 40 4.67 7.47 -6.27
CA PRO A 40 3.38 6.97 -6.77
C PRO A 40 3.09 5.54 -6.27
N SER A 41 1.82 5.24 -6.01
CA SER A 41 1.34 3.90 -5.65
C SER A 41 1.39 2.93 -6.82
N THR A 42 2.56 2.48 -7.24
CA THR A 42 2.64 1.47 -8.29
C THR A 42 2.16 0.11 -7.78
N VAL A 43 1.75 -0.75 -8.72
CA VAL A 43 1.28 -2.10 -8.39
C VAL A 43 2.42 -2.94 -7.79
N GLU A 44 3.65 -2.75 -8.26
CA GLU A 44 4.85 -3.41 -7.76
C GLU A 44 5.14 -3.02 -6.32
N GLN A 45 5.04 -1.74 -5.97
CA GLN A 45 5.26 -1.28 -4.60
C GLN A 45 4.17 -1.79 -3.66
N THR A 46 2.91 -1.78 -4.12
CA THR A 46 1.77 -2.29 -3.35
C THR A 46 1.92 -3.78 -3.06
N PHE A 47 2.37 -4.54 -4.05
CA PHE A 47 2.66 -5.97 -3.92
C PHE A 47 3.84 -6.20 -2.96
N GLN A 48 4.99 -5.58 -3.20
CA GLN A 48 6.19 -5.76 -2.38
C GLN A 48 5.94 -5.49 -0.89
N GLU A 49 5.08 -4.52 -0.58
CA GLU A 49 4.74 -4.13 0.78
C GLU A 49 3.61 -4.96 1.41
N SER A 50 2.95 -5.87 0.70
CA SER A 50 1.81 -6.64 1.26
C SER A 50 2.20 -7.88 2.07
N LEU A 51 3.48 -8.07 2.41
CA LEU A 51 4.00 -9.24 3.15
C LEU A 51 3.61 -10.59 2.51
N HIS A 52 3.62 -10.64 1.18
CA HIS A 52 3.26 -11.83 0.43
C HIS A 52 4.25 -12.99 0.67
N ASP A 53 3.76 -14.22 0.83
CA ASP A 53 4.62 -15.41 0.88
C ASP A 53 4.82 -15.94 -0.54
N TYR A 54 6.07 -15.96 -1.01
CA TYR A 54 6.45 -16.49 -2.32
C TYR A 54 5.93 -17.92 -2.56
N LYS A 55 5.80 -18.73 -1.50
CA LYS A 55 5.29 -20.11 -1.60
C LYS A 55 3.83 -20.19 -2.05
N GLN A 56 3.05 -19.12 -1.89
CA GLN A 56 1.67 -19.06 -2.36
C GLN A 56 1.55 -18.88 -3.87
N TYR A 57 2.65 -18.56 -4.57
CA TYR A 57 2.67 -18.28 -6.01
C TYR A 57 3.34 -19.39 -6.83
N THR A 58 3.86 -20.42 -6.19
CA THR A 58 4.42 -21.61 -6.85
C THR A 58 3.42 -22.76 -6.78
N MET A 59 3.01 -23.28 -7.93
CA MET A 59 2.20 -24.51 -8.06
C MET A 59 3.00 -25.76 -7.73
#